data_AF-A0A958T3B4-F1
#
_entry.id   AF-A0A958T3B4-F1
#
_cell.length_a   1.000
_cell.length_b   1.000
_cell.length_c   1.000
_cell.angle_alpha   90.00
_cell.angle_beta   90.00
_cell.angle_gamma   90.00
#
_symmetry.space_group_name_H-M   'P 1'
#
loop_
_entity.id
_entity.type
_entity.pdbx_description
1 polymer ?
#
loop_
_entity_poly.entity_id
_entity_poly.type
_entity_poly.pdbx_seq_one_letter_code
_entity_poly.pdbx_strand_id
1 'polypeptide(L)'
;MNNTGIILTLAYPETIVMVAKEWYSPYMRYVGIGKKNYLRAGHAALVLIDKATGVLEYHDFGRYITSEPNGRVRGRETDFELHFPVKAHIKEGTIQNLEELLKF
;
A
#
# COMPACT_ATOMS: atom_id res chain seq x y z
N MET A 1 15.96 -15.93 17.16
CA MET A 1 14.54 -15.65 16.84
C MET A 1 14.25 -16.26 15.48
N ASN A 2 13.18 -17.05 15.36
CA ASN A 2 12.77 -17.63 14.07
C ASN A 2 12.05 -16.57 13.24
N ASN A 3 12.35 -16.49 11.94
CA ASN A 3 11.65 -15.59 11.03
C ASN A 3 10.30 -16.21 10.65
N THR A 4 9.20 -15.70 11.23
CA THR A 4 7.84 -16.22 11.09
C THR A 4 7.02 -15.58 9.96
N GLY A 5 7.52 -14.51 9.31
CA GLY A 5 6.73 -13.73 8.35
C GLY A 5 7.49 -13.35 7.09
N ILE A 6 6.75 -13.03 6.04
CA ILE A 6 7.26 -12.43 4.80
C ILE A 6 6.55 -11.08 4.62
N ILE A 7 7.27 -10.05 4.20
CA ILE A 7 6.69 -8.77 3.80
C ILE A 7 6.86 -8.64 2.29
N LEU A 8 5.75 -8.54 1.57
CA LEU A 8 5.73 -8.19 0.16
C LEU A 8 5.48 -6.69 0.02
N THR A 9 6.48 -5.96 -0.48
CA THR A 9 6.38 -4.52 -0.73
C THR A 9 5.78 -4.26 -2.11
N LEU A 10 4.66 -3.56 -2.15
CA LEU A 10 3.98 -3.16 -3.38
C LEU A 10 4.20 -1.66 -3.62
N ALA A 11 4.48 -1.30 -4.87
CA ALA A 11 4.65 0.09 -5.27
C ALA A 11 3.84 0.36 -6.55
N TYR A 12 3.11 1.48 -6.52
CA TYR A 12 2.31 1.98 -7.63
C TYR A 12 2.87 3.35 -8.05
N PRO A 13 4.00 3.40 -8.78
CA PRO A 13 4.75 4.63 -9.03
C PRO A 13 3.98 5.66 -9.88
N GLU A 14 3.05 5.19 -10.72
CA GLU A 14 2.28 6.04 -11.63
C GLU A 14 1.00 6.63 -11.01
N THR A 15 0.76 6.38 -9.71
CA THR A 15 -0.42 6.92 -9.03
C THR A 15 -0.36 8.45 -8.94
N ILE A 16 -1.43 9.08 -9.43
CA ILE A 16 -1.67 10.52 -9.33
C ILE A 16 -2.41 10.78 -8.01
N VAL A 17 -1.85 11.66 -7.19
CA VAL A 17 -2.40 12.04 -5.88
C VAL A 17 -2.74 13.52 -5.87
N MET A 18 -3.63 13.93 -4.98
CA MET A 18 -3.87 15.35 -4.72
C MET A 18 -2.65 15.97 -4.06
N VAL A 19 -2.33 17.20 -4.45
CA VAL A 19 -1.31 17.99 -3.76
C VAL A 19 -1.76 18.25 -2.32
N ALA A 20 -0.82 18.25 -1.39
CA ALA A 20 -1.13 18.54 -0.01
C ALA A 20 -1.32 20.08 0.19
N LYS A 21 -1.93 20.49 1.30
CA LYS A 21 -2.40 21.88 1.52
C LYS A 21 -1.34 22.80 2.14
N GLU A 22 -0.08 22.40 2.12
CA GLU A 22 1.03 23.20 2.65
C GLU A 22 1.24 24.46 1.80
N TRP A 23 1.77 25.51 2.44
CA TRP A 23 1.99 26.81 1.80
C TRP A 23 2.83 26.73 0.52
N TYR A 24 3.77 25.77 0.43
CA TYR A 24 4.67 25.61 -0.71
C TYR A 24 4.05 24.83 -1.88
N SER A 25 3.00 24.05 -1.63
CA SER A 25 2.40 23.13 -2.60
C SER A 25 1.92 23.82 -3.89
N PRO A 26 1.24 24.99 -3.86
CA PRO A 26 0.87 25.72 -5.07
C PRO A 26 2.06 26.18 -5.93
N TYR A 27 3.25 26.30 -5.32
CA TYR A 27 4.46 26.76 -6.00
C TYR A 27 5.24 25.62 -6.67
N MET A 28 5.03 24.37 -6.26
CA MET A 28 5.74 23.19 -6.78
C MET A 28 5.59 23.03 -8.31
N ARG A 29 4.43 23.41 -8.86
CA ARG A 29 4.19 23.39 -10.31
C ARG A 29 5.14 24.29 -11.11
N TYR A 30 5.66 25.37 -10.51
CA TYR A 30 6.56 26.30 -11.19
C TYR A 30 8.00 25.78 -11.27
N VAL A 31 8.36 24.79 -10.44
CA VAL A 31 9.64 24.06 -10.52
C VAL A 31 9.51 22.71 -11.24
N GLY A 32 8.41 22.51 -11.97
CA GLY A 32 8.17 21.31 -12.78
C GLY A 32 7.63 20.10 -12.03
N ILE A 33 7.23 20.26 -10.75
CA ILE A 33 6.67 19.16 -9.96
C ILE A 33 5.14 19.26 -9.94
N GLY A 34 4.49 18.31 -10.61
CA GLY A 34 3.04 18.18 -10.62
C GLY A 34 2.30 19.28 -11.40
N LYS A 35 1.01 19.42 -11.10
CA LYS A 35 0.08 20.40 -11.67
C LYS A 35 -0.58 21.20 -10.54
N LYS A 36 -1.59 22.01 -10.86
CA LYS A 36 -2.26 22.90 -9.90
C LYS A 36 -2.80 22.16 -8.65
N ASN A 37 -3.41 20.99 -8.85
CA ASN A 37 -4.12 20.27 -7.77
C ASN A 37 -3.66 18.82 -7.59
N TYR A 38 -2.78 18.31 -8.45
CA TYR A 38 -2.38 16.91 -8.45
C TYR A 38 -0.92 16.74 -8.87
N LEU A 39 -0.27 15.70 -8.36
CA LEU A 39 1.07 15.30 -8.79
C LEU A 39 1.17 13.78 -8.88
N ARG A 40 2.12 13.29 -9.67
CA ARG A 40 2.51 11.87 -9.64
C ARG A 40 3.46 11.68 -8.47
N ALA A 41 2.97 11.11 -7.37
CA ALA A 41 3.76 10.80 -6.17
C ALA A 41 3.88 9.29 -5.93
N GLY A 42 3.09 8.49 -6.66
CA GLY A 42 2.97 7.07 -6.43
C GLY A 42 2.18 6.74 -5.15
N HIS A 43 2.07 5.45 -4.89
CA HIS A 43 1.53 4.88 -3.65
C HIS A 43 2.30 3.62 -3.28
N ALA A 44 2.31 3.27 -2.01
CA ALA A 44 2.97 2.06 -1.52
C ALA A 44 2.07 1.31 -0.55
N ALA A 45 2.18 -0.01 -0.59
CA ALA A 45 1.48 -0.91 0.30
C ALA A 45 2.38 -2.06 0.72
N LEU A 46 2.04 -2.69 1.84
CA LEU A 46 2.72 -3.84 2.39
C LEU A 46 1.71 -4.97 2.52
N VAL A 47 2.10 -6.17 2.11
CA VAL A 47 1.36 -7.38 2.42
C VAL A 47 2.20 -8.22 3.38
N LEU A 48 1.70 -8.38 4.60
CA LEU A 48 2.29 -9.25 5.61
C LEU A 48 1.76 -10.67 5.38
N ILE A 49 2.65 -11.64 5.33
CA ILE A 49 2.32 -13.03 5.07
C ILE A 49 2.86 -13.88 6.21
N ASP A 50 1.96 -14.55 6.93
CA ASP A 50 2.32 -15.51 7.97
C ASP A 50 2.84 -16.82 7.33
N LYS A 51 4.06 -17.25 7.69
CA LYS A 51 4.68 -18.42 7.06
C LYS A 51 4.04 -19.75 7.44
N ALA A 52 3.39 -19.83 8.60
CA ALA A 52 2.79 -21.06 9.09
C ALA A 52 1.41 -21.31 8.46
N THR A 53 0.66 -20.24 8.21
CA THR A 53 -0.75 -20.29 7.79
C THR A 53 -0.97 -19.84 6.35
N GLY A 54 -0.02 -19.11 5.77
CA GLY A 54 -0.14 -18.49 4.45
C GLY A 54 -1.15 -17.33 4.39
N VAL A 55 -1.66 -16.87 5.55
CA VAL A 55 -2.61 -15.75 5.63
C VAL A 55 -1.93 -14.45 5.21
N LEU A 56 -2.63 -13.64 4.41
CA LEU A 56 -2.18 -12.34 3.94
C LEU A 56 -2.93 -11.22 4.67
N GLU A 57 -2.19 -10.19 5.07
CA GLU A 57 -2.73 -8.95 5.63
C GLU A 57 -2.16 -7.76 4.85
N TYR A 58 -3.02 -7.06 4.10
CA TYR A 58 -2.64 -5.86 3.38
C TYR A 58 -2.73 -4.64 4.29
N HIS A 59 -1.72 -3.79 4.19
CA HIS A 59 -1.65 -2.51 4.86
C HIS A 59 -1.10 -1.43 3.94
N ASP A 60 -1.80 -0.31 3.87
CA ASP A 60 -1.26 0.92 3.30
C ASP A 60 -1.63 2.12 4.17
N PHE A 61 -0.95 3.24 3.94
CA PHE A 61 -1.22 4.48 4.62
C PHE A 61 -1.61 5.55 3.61
N GLY A 62 -2.69 6.27 3.88
CA GLY A 62 -3.16 7.30 2.99
C GLY A 62 -4.17 8.24 3.63
N ARG A 63 -4.55 9.27 2.86
CA ARG A 63 -5.60 10.24 3.21
C ARG A 63 -6.96 9.67 2.85
N TYR A 64 -7.34 8.59 3.53
CA TYR A 64 -8.65 7.94 3.37
C TYR A 64 -9.73 8.75 4.09
N ILE A 65 -10.90 8.16 4.39
CA ILE A 65 -12.02 8.83 5.09
C ILE A 65 -11.55 9.28 6.50
N THR A 66 -10.85 10.42 6.56
CA THR A 66 -10.19 11.02 7.72
C THR A 66 -10.26 12.53 7.60
N SER A 67 -10.31 13.25 8.72
CA SER A 67 -10.22 14.71 8.71
C SER A 67 -8.86 15.18 8.23
N GLU A 68 -8.83 16.23 7.41
CA GLU A 68 -7.56 16.90 7.12
C GLU A 68 -6.96 17.50 8.40
N PRO A 69 -5.63 17.39 8.61
CA PRO A 69 -4.60 16.96 7.67
C PRO A 69 -4.20 15.48 7.79
N ASN A 70 -4.98 14.66 8.49
CA ASN A 70 -4.58 13.31 8.88
C ASN A 70 -4.57 12.32 7.72
N GLY A 71 -3.86 11.22 7.94
CA GLY A 71 -4.02 9.97 7.19
C GLY A 71 -4.28 8.84 8.18
N ARG A 72 -4.65 7.67 7.66
CA ARG A 72 -4.79 6.45 8.46
C ARG A 72 -4.17 5.26 7.74
N VAL A 73 -3.80 4.26 8.54
CA VAL A 73 -3.52 2.92 8.04
C VAL A 73 -4.85 2.26 7.68
N ARG A 74 -4.87 1.55 6.56
CA ARG A 74 -5.94 0.61 6.22
C ARG A 74 -5.48 -0.82 6.42
N GLY A 75 -6.43 -1.69 6.67
CA GLY A 75 -6.23 -3.14 6.71
C GLY A 75 -7.57 -3.83 6.91
N ARG A 76 -7.55 -5.17 6.89
CA ARG A 76 -8.77 -5.99 6.99
C ARG A 76 -9.69 -5.63 8.17
N GLU A 77 -9.13 -5.19 9.29
CA GLU A 77 -9.92 -4.85 10.49
C GLU A 77 -10.79 -3.60 10.31
N THR A 78 -10.30 -2.61 9.54
CA THR A 78 -10.97 -1.32 9.35
C THR A 78 -11.64 -1.18 7.98
N ASP A 79 -11.28 -2.05 7.04
CA ASP A 79 -11.67 -1.97 5.62
C ASP A 79 -12.01 -3.39 5.12
N PHE A 80 -13.30 -3.67 4.98
CA PHE A 80 -13.83 -5.00 4.64
C PHE A 80 -13.33 -5.51 3.29
N GLU A 81 -13.13 -4.60 2.34
CA GLU A 81 -12.63 -4.89 0.99
C GLU A 81 -11.17 -5.38 0.97
N LEU A 82 -10.41 -5.21 2.06
CA LEU A 82 -9.01 -5.64 2.16
C LEU A 82 -8.87 -7.07 2.72
N HIS A 83 -9.96 -7.85 2.68
CA HIS A 83 -9.93 -9.27 3.03
C HIS A 83 -9.56 -10.13 1.83
N PHE A 84 -8.43 -10.85 1.92
CA PHE A 84 -8.03 -11.83 0.91
C PHE A 84 -8.68 -13.19 1.18
N PRO A 85 -9.45 -13.74 0.21
CA PRO A 85 -9.93 -15.12 0.28
C PRO A 85 -8.85 -16.14 -0.13
N VAL A 86 -7.77 -15.68 -0.77
CA VAL A 86 -6.62 -16.49 -1.20
C VAL A 86 -5.56 -16.60 -0.11
N LYS A 87 -4.68 -17.60 -0.22
CA LYS A 87 -3.54 -17.82 0.70
C LYS A 87 -2.24 -17.98 -0.07
N ALA A 88 -1.14 -17.63 0.58
CA ALA A 88 0.20 -17.87 0.06
C ALA A 88 0.62 -19.33 0.26
N HIS A 89 1.07 -19.98 -0.81
CA HIS A 89 1.67 -21.30 -0.77
C HIS A 89 3.18 -21.16 -0.57
N ILE A 90 3.66 -21.43 0.63
CA ILE A 90 5.06 -21.24 1.00
C ILE A 90 5.75 -22.61 1.10
N LYS A 91 6.80 -22.80 0.31
CA LYS A 91 7.66 -23.99 0.37
C LYS A 91 9.12 -23.54 0.48
N GLU A 92 9.84 -24.05 1.47
CA GLU A 92 11.25 -23.73 1.70
C GLU A 92 11.53 -22.22 1.78
N GLY A 93 10.59 -21.46 2.36
CA GLY A 93 10.69 -20.01 2.48
C GLY A 93 10.35 -19.22 1.21
N THR A 94 9.94 -19.88 0.14
CA THR A 94 9.58 -19.25 -1.14
C THR A 94 8.07 -19.33 -1.40
N ILE A 95 7.48 -18.22 -1.85
CA ILE A 95 6.07 -18.15 -2.26
C ILE A 95 5.93 -18.75 -3.66
N GLN A 96 5.20 -19.85 -3.79
CA GLN A 96 5.04 -20.61 -5.03
C GLN A 96 3.97 -20.00 -5.95
N ASN A 97 2.94 -19.36 -5.39
CA ASN A 97 1.84 -18.78 -6.14
C ASN A 97 1.89 -17.24 -6.21
N LEU A 98 3.09 -16.65 -6.24
CA LEU A 98 3.25 -15.19 -6.21
C LEU A 98 2.47 -14.47 -7.33
N GLU A 99 2.45 -15.03 -8.54
CA GLU A 99 1.74 -14.43 -9.67
C GLU A 99 0.21 -14.41 -9.47
N GLU A 100 -0.35 -15.44 -8.81
CA GLU A 100 -1.77 -15.48 -8.43
C GLU A 100 -2.08 -14.36 -7.42
N LEU A 101 -1.24 -14.24 -6.39
CA LEU A 101 -1.39 -13.23 -5.34
C LEU A 101 -1.29 -11.79 -5.87
N LEU A 102 -0.48 -11.55 -6.90
CA LEU A 102 -0.31 -10.23 -7.53
C LEU A 102 -1.43 -9.88 -8.52
N LYS A 103 -2.21 -10.87 -8.97
CA LYS A 103 -3.33 -10.68 -9.92
C LYS A 103 -4.70 -10.57 -9.26
N PHE A 104 -4.82 -11.04 -8.01
CA PHE A 104 -6.01 -10.88 -7.20
C PHE A 104 -6.24 -9.40 -6.85
#